data_AF-A0A815HWN2-F1
#
_entry.id   AF-A0A815HWN2-F1
#
_cell.length_a   1.000
_cell.length_b   1.000
_cell.length_c   1.000
_cell.angle_alpha   90.00
_cell.angle_beta   90.00
_cell.angle_gamma   90.00
#
_symmetry.space_group_name_H-M   'P 1'
#
loop_
_entity.id
_entity.type
_entity.pdbx_description
1 polymer ?
#
loop_
_entity_poly.entity_id
_entity_poly.type
_entity_poly.pdbx_seq_one_letter_code
_entity_poly.pdbx_strand_id
1 'polypeptide(L)'
;MNNRVTLSDALSNVEVLYELPLIDAQPCIECANNAMVYEANFDSNFEDKTAFVTGISKYIEEAVQHASLNLLLEQGYKHAMTLYTWRCCSRAIPQ
;
A
#
# COMPACT_ATOMS: atom_id res chain seq x y z
N MET A 1 38.73 -1.07 12.67
CA MET A 1 37.52 -1.37 11.86
C MET A 1 37.71 -0.68 10.51
N ASN A 2 38.01 -1.45 9.45
CA ASN A 2 38.15 -0.91 8.10
C ASN A 2 36.76 -0.56 7.57
N ASN A 3 36.30 0.67 7.84
CA ASN A 3 35.06 1.21 7.29
C ASN A 3 35.26 1.55 5.81
N ARG A 4 35.24 0.52 4.96
CA ARG A 4 35.21 0.70 3.50
C ARG A 4 33.80 1.14 3.13
N VAL A 5 33.61 2.44 2.97
CA VAL A 5 32.38 3.02 2.42
C VAL A 5 32.24 2.52 0.98
N THR A 6 31.08 1.97 0.63
CA THR A 6 30.83 1.53 -0.74
C THR A 6 30.50 2.73 -1.62
N LEU A 7 30.69 2.59 -2.94
CA LEU A 7 30.27 3.63 -3.89
C LEU A 7 28.77 3.94 -3.78
N SER A 8 27.95 2.91 -3.52
CA SER A 8 26.51 3.07 -3.31
C SER A 8 26.19 3.93 -2.09
N ASP A 9 26.91 3.73 -0.98
CA ASP A 9 26.71 4.51 0.24
C ASP A 9 27.11 5.98 0.01
N ALA A 10 28.21 6.21 -0.71
CA ALA A 10 28.67 7.55 -1.03
C ALA A 10 27.67 8.30 -1.94
N LEU A 11 27.05 7.61 -2.90
CA LEU A 11 26.03 8.18 -3.77
C LEU A 11 24.72 8.44 -3.01
N SER A 12 24.27 7.51 -2.16
CA SER A 12 23.07 7.67 -1.34
C SER A 12 23.19 8.88 -0.40
N ASN A 13 24.37 9.12 0.18
CA ASN A 13 24.61 10.31 0.99
C ASN A 13 24.44 11.63 0.21
N VAL A 14 24.78 11.64 -1.08
CA VAL A 14 24.59 12.81 -1.96
C VAL A 14 23.11 12.97 -2.33
N GLU A 15 22.39 11.87 -2.56
CA GLU A 15 20.95 11.89 -2.85
C GLU A 15 20.14 12.49 -1.69
N VAL A 16 20.48 12.16 -0.44
CA VAL A 16 19.84 12.76 0.76
C VAL A 16 19.98 14.28 0.78
N LEU A 17 21.07 14.84 0.25
CA LEU A 17 21.25 16.29 0.21
C LEU A 17 20.30 16.98 -0.77
N TYR A 18 19.81 16.28 -1.80
CA TYR A 18 18.81 16.82 -2.73
C TYR A 18 17.40 16.86 -2.12
N GLU A 19 17.12 15.99 -1.15
CA GLU A 19 15.82 15.95 -0.47
C GLU A 19 15.72 16.96 0.69
N LEU A 20 16.84 17.59 1.06
CA LEU A 20 16.84 18.60 2.11
C LEU A 20 16.06 19.84 1.63
N PRO A 21 15.01 20.24 2.37
CA PRO A 21 14.28 21.45 2.04
C PRO A 21 15.20 22.67 2.20
N LEU A 22 15.47 23.37 1.10
CA LEU A 22 16.16 24.65 1.15
C LEU A 22 15.21 25.70 1.77
N ILE A 23 15.71 26.46 2.74
CA ILE A 23 14.96 27.49 3.49
C ILE A 23 14.49 28.63 2.55
N ASP A 24 15.07 28.70 1.37
CA ASP A 24 14.98 29.81 0.41
C ASP A 24 13.64 29.85 -0.35
N ALA A 25 12.82 28.79 -0.23
CA ALA A 25 11.49 28.70 -0.83
C ALA A 25 10.39 28.71 0.23
N GLN A 26 10.61 29.37 1.37
CA GLN A 26 9.51 29.62 2.30
C GLN A 26 8.52 30.56 1.60
N PRO A 27 7.27 30.14 1.31
CA PRO A 27 6.27 31.10 0.87
C PRO A 27 6.23 32.18 1.93
N CYS A 28 6.45 33.44 1.54
CA CYS A 28 6.20 34.56 2.43
C CYS A 28 4.70 34.63 2.66
N ILE A 29 4.19 33.80 3.57
CA ILE A 29 2.82 33.90 4.06
C ILE A 29 2.83 35.08 5.02
N GLU A 30 2.87 36.28 4.46
CA GLU A 30 2.52 37.48 5.19
C GLU A 30 1.01 37.41 5.42
N CYS A 31 0.60 37.25 6.68
CA CYS A 31 -0.81 37.32 7.02
C CYS A 31 -1.28 38.75 6.72
N ALA A 32 -2.39 38.90 6.02
CA ALA A 32 -3.06 40.19 5.95
C ALA A 32 -3.31 40.69 7.38
N ASN A 33 -3.19 42.00 7.63
CA ASN A 33 -3.49 42.62 8.93
C ASN A 33 -4.99 42.46 9.26
N ASN A 34 -5.38 41.27 9.68
CA ASN A 34 -6.72 40.89 10.07
C ASN A 34 -6.66 40.37 11.50
N ALA A 35 -7.68 40.70 12.29
CA ALA A 35 -7.83 40.16 13.63
C ALA A 35 -8.05 38.65 13.53
N MET A 36 -7.11 37.86 14.06
CA MET A 36 -7.27 36.43 14.23
C MET A 36 -8.06 36.19 15.51
N VAL A 37 -9.28 35.65 15.38
CA VAL A 37 -10.02 35.13 16.52
C VAL A 37 -9.52 33.71 16.75
N TYR A 38 -8.70 33.51 17.77
CA TYR A 38 -8.28 32.18 18.20
C TYR A 38 -9.36 31.59 19.09
N GLU A 39 -10.06 30.58 18.59
CA GLU A 39 -10.96 29.75 19.37
C GLU A 39 -10.34 28.36 19.50
N ALA A 40 -9.93 28.01 20.73
CA ALA A 40 -9.41 26.67 21.01
C ALA A 40 -10.59 25.70 21.05
N ASN A 41 -10.71 24.86 20.02
CA ASN A 41 -11.64 23.74 20.03
C ASN A 41 -11.08 22.64 20.93
N PHE A 42 -11.68 22.45 22.11
CA PHE A 42 -11.35 21.36 23.03
C PHE A 42 -12.24 20.13 22.82
N ASP A 43 -13.01 20.08 21.73
CA ASP A 43 -13.81 18.92 21.41
C ASP A 43 -12.88 17.72 21.12
N SER A 44 -13.00 16.69 21.96
CA SER A 44 -12.29 15.42 21.80
C SER A 44 -13.01 14.48 20.83
N ASN A 45 -14.07 14.93 20.17
CA ASN A 45 -14.71 14.16 19.11
C ASN A 45 -13.70 13.89 18.00
N PHE A 46 -13.54 12.61 17.69
CA PHE A 46 -12.57 12.13 16.71
C PHE A 46 -13.03 12.52 15.30
N GLU A 47 -12.74 13.75 14.88
CA GLU A 47 -13.15 14.31 13.58
C GLU A 47 -12.53 13.54 12.40
N ASP A 48 -11.35 12.95 12.60
CA ASP A 48 -10.66 12.09 11.64
C ASP A 48 -11.20 10.65 11.56
N LYS A 49 -12.38 10.38 12.12
CA LYS A 49 -13.04 9.06 12.04
C LYS A 49 -13.12 8.56 10.60
N THR A 50 -13.45 9.42 9.65
CA THR A 50 -13.54 9.06 8.23
C THR A 50 -12.17 8.66 7.68
N ALA A 51 -11.12 9.43 7.94
CA ALA A 51 -9.75 9.08 7.51
C ALA A 51 -9.26 7.77 8.15
N PHE A 52 -9.55 7.55 9.43
CA PHE A 52 -9.22 6.31 10.15
C PHE A 52 -9.98 5.10 9.60
N VAL A 53 -11.29 5.25 9.36
CA VAL A 53 -12.11 4.19 8.75
C VAL A 53 -11.61 3.88 7.35
N THR A 54 -11.26 4.87 6.53
CA THR A 54 -10.73 4.63 5.18
C THR A 54 -9.36 3.93 5.21
N GLY A 55 -8.48 4.33 6.14
CA GLY A 55 -7.14 3.72 6.29
C GLY A 55 -7.18 2.25 6.73
N ILE A 56 -8.05 1.91 7.70
CA ILE A 56 -8.21 0.52 8.15
C ILE A 56 -9.05 -0.32 7.19
N SER A 57 -10.10 0.27 6.59
CA SER A 57 -10.96 -0.46 5.64
C SER A 57 -10.19 -0.96 4.41
N LYS A 58 -9.16 -0.25 3.97
CA LYS A 58 -8.33 -0.69 2.83
C LYS A 58 -7.73 -2.07 3.05
N TYR A 59 -7.05 -2.28 4.18
CA TYR A 59 -6.39 -3.56 4.46
C TYR A 59 -7.37 -4.70 4.71
N ILE A 60 -8.54 -4.39 5.27
CA ILE A 60 -9.61 -5.37 5.47
C ILE A 60 -10.16 -5.80 4.10
N GLU A 61 -10.42 -4.85 3.21
CA GLU A 61 -10.91 -5.15 1.85
C GLU A 61 -9.89 -5.95 1.04
N GLU A 62 -8.61 -5.56 1.11
CA GLU A 62 -7.51 -6.31 0.49
C GLU A 62 -7.44 -7.75 1.01
N ALA A 63 -7.60 -7.96 2.32
CA ALA A 63 -7.62 -9.30 2.92
C ALA A 63 -8.82 -10.13 2.47
N VAL A 64 -10.02 -9.53 2.38
CA VAL A 64 -11.22 -10.18 1.88
C VAL A 64 -11.06 -10.59 0.41
N GLN A 65 -10.51 -9.71 -0.42
CA GLN A 65 -10.24 -10.00 -1.82
C GLN A 65 -9.18 -11.09 -1.99
N HIS A 66 -8.10 -11.05 -1.19
CA HIS A 66 -7.10 -12.11 -1.16
C HIS A 66 -7.69 -13.48 -0.78
N ALA A 67 -8.58 -13.52 0.22
CA ALA A 67 -9.27 -14.76 0.60
C ALA A 67 -10.13 -15.31 -0.54
N SER A 68 -10.84 -14.45 -1.28
CA SER A 68 -11.62 -14.84 -2.45
C SER A 68 -10.75 -15.45 -3.56
N LEU A 69 -9.59 -14.86 -3.84
CA LEU A 69 -8.64 -15.37 -4.83
C LEU A 69 -8.08 -16.75 -4.44
N ASN A 70 -7.83 -17.00 -3.15
CA ASN A 70 -7.38 -18.30 -2.67
C ASN A 70 -8.42 -19.41 -2.91
N LEU A 71 -9.71 -19.10 -2.74
CA LEU A 71 -10.78 -20.06 -3.05
C LEU A 71 -10.81 -20.43 -4.54
N LEU A 72 -10.60 -19.45 -5.44
CA LEU A 72 -10.51 -19.70 -6.87
C LEU A 72 -9.28 -20.55 -7.22
N LEU A 73 -8.15 -20.34 -6.55
CA LEU A 73 -6.94 -21.13 -6.73
C LEU A 73 -7.19 -22.60 -6.35
N GLU A 74 -7.85 -22.86 -5.21
CA GLU A 74 -8.22 -24.21 -4.80
C GLU A 74 -9.16 -24.90 -5.80
N GLN A 75 -10.14 -24.17 -6.34
CA GLN A 75 -11.03 -24.69 -7.38
C GLN A 75 -10.25 -25.03 -8.66
N GLY A 76 -9.37 -24.13 -9.10
CA GLY A 76 -8.48 -24.35 -10.24
C GLY A 76 -7.61 -25.59 -10.08
N TYR A 77 -7.10 -25.83 -8.87
CA TYR A 77 -6.32 -27.04 -8.57
C TYR A 77 -7.14 -28.33 -8.73
N LYS A 78 -8.40 -28.35 -8.28
CA LYS A 78 -9.30 -29.50 -8.47
C LYS A 78 -9.56 -29.77 -9.96
N HIS A 79 -9.79 -28.71 -10.75
CA HIS A 79 -9.96 -28.84 -12.20
C HIS A 79 -8.68 -29.36 -12.88
N ALA A 80 -7.50 -28.84 -12.50
CA ALA A 80 -6.22 -29.30 -13.01
C ALA A 80 -5.99 -30.79 -12.68
N MET A 81 -6.26 -31.23 -11.45
CA MET A 81 -6.18 -32.64 -11.07
C MET A 81 -7.13 -33.52 -11.90
N THR A 82 -8.36 -33.04 -12.13
CA THR A 82 -9.35 -33.75 -12.94
C THR A 82 -8.85 -33.94 -14.36
N LEU A 83 -8.33 -32.88 -14.99
CA LEU A 83 -7.78 -32.94 -16.35
C LEU A 83 -6.53 -33.81 -16.42
N TYR A 84 -5.65 -33.73 -15.43
CA TYR A 84 -4.43 -34.53 -15.37
C TYR A 84 -4.74 -36.04 -15.28
N THR A 85 -5.78 -36.39 -14.53
CA THR A 85 -6.20 -37.79 -14.34
C THR A 85 -7.21 -38.26 -15.38
N TRP A 86 -7.71 -37.37 -16.25
CA TRP A 86 -8.69 -37.70 -17.28
C TRP A 86 -8.10 -38.64 -18.33
N ARG A 87 -8.68 -39.83 -18.45
CA ARG A 87 -8.35 -40.78 -19.52
C ARG A 87 -9.44 -40.78 -20.59
N CYS A 88 -9.03 -41.03 -21.83
CA CYS A 88 -9.91 -40.99 -22.98
C CYS A 88 -11.01 -42.09 -22.90
N CYS A 89 -12.26 -41.71 -22.62
CA CYS A 89 -13.39 -42.63 -22.51
C CYS A 89 -13.82 -43.22 -23.85
N SER A 90 -13.52 -42.56 -24.98
CA SER A 90 -13.90 -43.07 -26.31
C SER A 90 -13.23 -44.42 -26.64
N ARG A 91 -12.12 -44.75 -25.98
CA ARG A 91 -11.46 -46.06 -26.12
C ARG A 91 -12.27 -47.22 -25.53
N ALA A 92 -13.24 -46.94 -24.66
CA ALA A 92 -14.10 -47.96 -24.06
C ALA A 92 -15.46 -48.09 -24.77
N ILE A 93 -15.74 -47.26 -25.78
CA ILE A 93 -17.00 -47.30 -26.52
C ILE A 93 -16.87 -48.32 -27.65
N PRO A 94 -17.80 -49.29 -27.79
CA PRO A 94 -17.79 -50.25 -28.90
C PRO A 94 -18.04 -49.54 -30.24
N GLN A 95 -17.30 -49.95 -31.27
CA GLN A 95 -17.43 -49.46 -32.65
C GLN A 95 -18.64 -50.06 -33.37
#